data_AF-A0A534AT99-F1
#
_entry.id   AF-A0A534AT99-F1
#
_cell.length_a   1.000
_cell.length_b   1.000
_cell.length_c   1.000
_cell.angle_alpha   90.00
_cell.angle_beta   90.00
_cell.angle_gamma   90.00
#
_symmetry.space_group_name_H-M   'P 1'
#
loop_
_entity.id
_entity.type
_entity.pdbx_description
1 polymer ?
#
loop_
_entity_poly.entity_id
_entity_poly.type
_entity_poly.pdbx_seq_one_letter_code
_entity_poly.pdbx_strand_id
1 'polypeptide(L)'
;MNGLEPVGGDAQAPREPTRRLFFALWPSEALQSALTHATRKAVRACGGRPVPAHNLHVTLAFLGSVPERRIPELRLIADQVAATFPQEATPLRLTFDRIEHWKKAHIICAIAEAQSEGAAAPVDSLAGTLKK
;
A
#
# COMPACT_ATOMS: atom_id res chain seq x y z
N MET A 1 -47.64 39.11 17.69
CA MET A 1 -47.40 37.82 18.36
C MET A 1 -46.93 36.84 17.30
N ASN A 2 -45.66 36.41 17.43
CA ASN A 2 -44.96 35.27 16.82
C ASN A 2 -44.98 35.19 15.27
N GLY A 3 -43.89 35.35 14.52
CA GLY A 3 -42.49 35.02 14.80
C GLY A 3 -42.24 33.53 14.55
N LEU A 4 -41.62 33.18 13.40
CA LEU A 4 -40.68 32.05 13.23
C LEU A 4 -40.26 31.89 11.74
N GLU A 5 -39.08 32.46 11.46
CA GLU A 5 -37.95 32.03 10.62
C GLU A 5 -38.14 31.05 9.44
N PRO A 6 -37.44 31.29 8.31
CA PRO A 6 -37.22 30.27 7.29
C PRO A 6 -36.18 29.27 7.82
N VAL A 7 -36.55 28.01 8.04
CA VAL A 7 -35.56 26.97 8.33
C VAL A 7 -34.84 26.63 7.03
N GLY A 8 -33.64 27.21 6.89
CA GLY A 8 -32.69 26.88 5.83
C GLY A 8 -32.44 25.37 5.80
N GLY A 9 -32.72 24.77 4.65
CA GLY A 9 -32.18 23.46 4.35
C GLY A 9 -30.67 23.59 4.28
N ASP A 10 -29.97 22.95 5.22
CA ASP A 10 -28.53 22.76 5.15
C ASP A 10 -28.20 22.11 3.81
N ALA A 11 -27.82 22.93 2.83
CA ALA A 11 -27.15 22.49 1.64
C ALA A 11 -25.80 21.96 2.09
N GLN A 12 -25.76 20.67 2.45
CA GLN A 12 -24.53 19.96 2.76
C GLN A 12 -23.57 20.19 1.59
N ALA A 13 -22.53 20.99 1.83
CA ALA A 13 -21.50 21.23 0.82
C ALA A 13 -21.01 19.88 0.28
N PRO A 14 -20.87 19.71 -1.05
CA PRO A 14 -20.51 18.43 -1.63
C PRO A 14 -19.25 17.89 -0.96
N ARG A 15 -19.35 16.71 -0.33
CA ARG A 15 -18.21 16.05 0.30
C ARG A 15 -17.19 15.78 -0.80
N GLU A 16 -15.99 16.30 -0.60
CA GLU A 16 -14.88 16.08 -1.53
C GLU A 16 -14.68 14.57 -1.75
N PRO A 17 -14.67 14.08 -3.00
CA PRO A 17 -14.51 12.65 -3.26
C PRO A 17 -13.14 12.20 -2.76
N THR A 18 -13.11 11.05 -2.07
CA THR A 18 -11.89 10.48 -1.51
C THR A 18 -11.63 9.07 -2.05
N ARG A 19 -10.36 8.71 -2.23
CA ARG A 19 -9.91 7.36 -2.60
C ARG A 19 -9.04 6.77 -1.50
N ARG A 20 -9.15 5.46 -1.27
CA ARG A 20 -8.26 4.74 -0.38
C ARG A 20 -6.96 4.41 -1.12
N LEU A 21 -5.85 5.02 -0.69
CA LEU A 21 -4.56 4.91 -1.38
C LEU A 21 -3.49 4.29 -0.48
N PHE A 22 -2.50 3.68 -1.14
CA PHE A 22 -1.29 3.15 -0.54
C PHE A 22 -0.17 3.15 -1.59
N PHE A 23 1.08 3.13 -1.14
CA PHE A 23 2.25 2.89 -1.99
C PHE A 23 2.72 1.46 -1.87
N ALA A 24 3.14 0.87 -2.98
CA ALA A 24 3.58 -0.51 -3.00
C ALA A 24 4.72 -0.77 -3.98
N LEU A 25 5.46 -1.84 -3.73
CA LEU A 25 6.40 -2.45 -4.66
C LEU A 25 5.79 -3.71 -5.24
N TRP A 26 5.96 -3.90 -6.54
CA TRP A 26 5.55 -5.12 -7.22
C TRP A 26 6.71 -6.11 -7.30
N PRO A 27 6.54 -7.35 -6.80
CA PRO A 27 7.51 -8.40 -7.01
C PRO A 27 7.60 -8.76 -8.50
N SER A 28 8.78 -9.21 -8.94
CA SER A 28 8.95 -9.75 -10.29
C SER A 28 8.05 -10.96 -10.53
N GLU A 29 7.73 -11.27 -11.79
CA GLU A 29 6.89 -12.43 -12.14
C GLU A 29 7.46 -13.75 -11.57
N ALA A 30 8.79 -13.92 -11.60
CA ALA A 30 9.46 -15.06 -11.02
C ALA A 30 9.18 -15.19 -9.51
N LEU A 31 9.26 -14.08 -8.77
CA LEU A 31 8.97 -14.04 -7.35
C LEU A 31 7.46 -14.24 -7.07
N GLN A 32 6.58 -13.67 -7.89
CA GLN A 32 5.13 -13.92 -7.78
C GLN A 32 4.80 -15.40 -7.93
N SER A 33 5.42 -16.09 -8.90
CA SER A 33 5.24 -17.52 -9.11
C SER A 33 5.76 -18.34 -7.92
N ALA A 34 6.96 -18.01 -7.42
CA ALA A 34 7.55 -18.67 -6.25
C ALA A 34 6.69 -18.50 -4.99
N LEU A 35 6.23 -17.28 -4.69
CA LEU A 35 5.34 -17.00 -3.55
C LEU A 35 4.00 -17.71 -3.69
N THR A 36 3.42 -17.68 -4.90
CA THR A 36 2.18 -18.40 -5.20
C THR A 36 2.36 -19.88 -4.93
N HIS A 37 3.47 -20.49 -5.36
CA HIS A 37 3.77 -21.90 -5.13
C HIS A 37 3.98 -22.23 -3.64
N ALA A 38 4.79 -21.44 -2.94
CA ALA A 38 5.13 -21.64 -1.53
C ALA A 38 3.88 -21.56 -0.63
N THR A 39 2.96 -20.65 -0.93
CA THR A 39 1.75 -20.42 -0.12
C THR A 39 0.61 -21.42 -0.42
N ARG A 40 0.65 -22.17 -1.54
CA ARG A 40 -0.48 -23.04 -1.97
C ARG A 40 -0.95 -24.02 -0.89
N LYS A 41 0.00 -24.66 -0.20
CA LYS A 41 -0.34 -25.65 0.85
C LYS A 41 -1.02 -24.98 2.04
N ALA A 42 -0.50 -23.83 2.48
CA ALA A 42 -1.07 -23.07 3.58
C ALA A 42 -2.48 -22.55 3.24
N VAL A 43 -2.66 -21.98 2.04
CA VAL A 43 -3.96 -21.49 1.56
C VAL A 43 -5.00 -22.62 1.53
N ARG A 44 -4.64 -23.81 1.03
CA ARG A 44 -5.53 -24.97 1.04
C ARG A 44 -5.86 -25.45 2.44
N ALA A 45 -4.87 -25.51 3.33
CA ALA A 45 -5.04 -25.98 4.70
C ALA A 45 -5.94 -25.07 5.53
N CYS A 46 -5.90 -23.75 5.29
CA CYS A 46 -6.74 -22.79 6.01
C CYS A 46 -8.10 -22.52 5.33
N GLY A 47 -8.34 -23.06 4.13
CA GLY A 47 -9.54 -22.76 3.34
C GLY A 47 -9.62 -21.32 2.84
N GLY A 48 -8.50 -20.59 2.83
CA GLY A 48 -8.43 -19.19 2.45
C GLY A 48 -8.53 -18.96 0.94
N ARG A 49 -8.80 -17.72 0.53
CA ARG A 49 -8.81 -17.32 -0.88
C ARG A 49 -7.41 -16.86 -1.30
N PRO A 50 -6.76 -17.49 -2.30
CA PRO A 50 -5.47 -17.02 -2.78
C PRO A 50 -5.62 -15.65 -3.45
N VAL A 51 -4.63 -14.77 -3.22
CA VAL A 51 -4.49 -13.52 -3.96
C VAL A 51 -3.98 -13.86 -5.37
N PRO A 52 -4.54 -13.29 -6.45
CA PRO A 52 -3.99 -13.44 -7.79
C PRO A 52 -2.52 -13.02 -7.82
N ALA A 53 -1.67 -13.77 -8.54
CA ALA A 53 -0.22 -13.52 -8.57
C ALA A 53 0.13 -12.07 -8.93
N HIS A 54 -0.56 -11.50 -9.93
CA HIS A 54 -0.38 -10.11 -10.38
C HIS A 54 -0.80 -9.05 -9.35
N ASN A 55 -1.59 -9.44 -8.34
CA ASN A 55 -2.01 -8.57 -7.24
C ASN A 55 -1.10 -8.69 -6.01
N LEU A 56 -0.09 -9.58 -6.03
CA LEU A 56 0.90 -9.62 -4.96
C LEU A 56 1.73 -8.33 -4.99
N HIS A 57 1.85 -7.69 -3.84
CA HIS A 57 2.60 -6.45 -3.69
C HIS A 57 3.09 -6.30 -2.26
N VAL A 58 4.18 -5.56 -2.08
CA VAL A 58 4.69 -5.16 -0.76
C VAL A 58 4.17 -3.76 -0.49
N THR A 59 3.32 -3.58 0.51
CA THR A 59 2.86 -2.23 0.87
C THR A 59 3.96 -1.51 1.64
N LEU A 60 4.33 -0.31 1.17
CA LEU A 60 5.31 0.56 1.82
C LEU A 60 4.64 1.52 2.81
N ALA A 61 3.54 2.16 2.40
CA ALA A 61 2.82 3.11 3.23
C ALA A 61 1.32 3.10 2.89
N PHE A 62 0.47 3.04 3.91
CA PHE A 62 -0.98 3.21 3.78
C PHE A 62 -1.34 4.68 4.02
N LEU A 63 -2.00 5.32 3.05
CA LEU A 63 -2.44 6.72 3.15
C LEU A 63 -3.89 6.85 3.64
N GLY A 64 -4.66 5.75 3.62
CA GLY A 64 -6.07 5.79 3.97
C GLY A 64 -6.88 6.57 2.94
N SER A 65 -7.93 7.25 3.39
CA SER A 65 -8.82 8.05 2.54
C SER A 65 -8.19 9.40 2.20
N VAL A 66 -7.83 9.58 0.93
CA VAL A 66 -7.21 10.81 0.42
C VAL A 66 -8.18 11.51 -0.54
N PRO A 67 -8.35 12.84 -0.43
CA PRO A 67 -9.05 13.64 -1.43
C PRO A 67 -8.53 13.42 -2.86
N GLU A 68 -9.42 13.25 -3.84
CA GLU A 68 -9.03 13.02 -5.24
C GLU A 68 -8.14 14.13 -5.80
N ARG A 69 -8.32 15.38 -5.35
CA ARG A 69 -7.47 16.53 -5.74
C ARG A 69 -5.98 16.35 -5.40
N ARG A 70 -5.64 15.53 -4.41
CA ARG A 70 -4.25 15.28 -3.98
C ARG A 70 -3.59 14.14 -4.74
N ILE A 71 -4.34 13.39 -5.54
CA ILE A 71 -3.78 12.27 -6.32
C ILE A 71 -2.63 12.71 -7.25
N PRO A 72 -2.73 13.85 -7.99
CA PRO A 72 -1.63 14.30 -8.83
C PRO A 72 -0.36 14.62 -8.02
N GLU A 73 -0.51 15.27 -6.87
CA GLU A 73 0.60 15.57 -5.94
C GLU A 73 1.27 14.28 -5.43
N LEU A 74 0.45 13.32 -4.97
CA LEU A 74 0.94 12.03 -4.48
C LEU A 74 1.65 11.23 -5.57
N ARG A 75 1.19 11.33 -6.82
CA ARG A 75 1.86 10.70 -7.96
C ARG A 75 3.24 11.33 -8.20
N LEU A 76 3.37 12.65 -8.12
CA LEU A 76 4.68 13.31 -8.24
C LEU A 76 5.65 12.86 -7.14
N ILE A 77 5.16 12.74 -5.90
CA ILE A 77 5.95 12.20 -4.77
C ILE A 77 6.37 10.76 -5.08
N ALA A 78 5.47 9.94 -5.62
CA ALA A 78 5.77 8.57 -6.01
C ALA A 78 6.89 8.51 -7.05
N ASP A 79 6.81 9.35 -8.09
CA ASP A 79 7.80 9.41 -9.18
C ASP A 79 9.17 9.87 -8.65
N GLN A 80 9.20 10.85 -7.75
CA GLN A 80 10.43 11.31 -7.10
C GLN A 80 11.08 10.22 -6.25
N VAL A 81 10.28 9.54 -5.41
CA VAL A 81 10.78 8.43 -4.59
C VAL A 81 11.23 7.27 -5.47
N ALA A 82 10.50 6.95 -6.54
CA ALA A 82 10.88 5.92 -7.52
C ALA A 82 12.24 6.23 -8.16
N ALA A 83 12.52 7.51 -8.46
CA ALA A 83 13.81 7.94 -9.00
C ALA A 83 14.98 7.80 -8.00
N THR A 84 14.71 7.69 -6.70
CA THR A 84 15.76 7.42 -5.69
C THR A 84 16.14 5.95 -5.58
N PHE A 85 15.34 5.03 -6.15
CA PHE A 85 15.72 3.63 -6.19
C PHE A 85 16.90 3.45 -7.14
N PRO A 86 17.99 2.79 -6.72
CA PRO A 86 19.14 2.56 -7.59
C PRO A 86 18.70 1.67 -8.77
N GLN A 87 18.66 2.25 -9.98
CA GLN A 87 18.25 1.53 -11.19
C GLN A 87 19.34 0.56 -11.68
N GLU A 88 20.61 0.83 -11.37
CA GLU A 88 21.75 0.18 -12.03
C GLU A 88 22.83 -0.36 -11.06
N ALA A 89 23.03 0.24 -9.87
CA ALA A 89 24.20 -0.07 -9.02
C ALA A 89 23.95 -1.05 -7.86
N THR A 90 22.81 -0.94 -7.15
CA THR A 90 22.49 -1.82 -6.01
C THR A 90 20.96 -1.97 -5.88
N PRO A 91 20.35 -3.04 -6.39
CA PRO A 91 18.91 -3.22 -6.30
C PRO A 91 18.47 -3.36 -4.84
N LEU A 92 17.29 -2.84 -4.51
CA LEU A 92 16.62 -3.15 -3.25
C LEU A 92 16.42 -4.67 -3.15
N ARG A 93 17.05 -5.30 -2.16
CA ARG A 93 16.88 -6.73 -1.89
C ARG A 93 15.97 -6.95 -0.69
N LEU A 94 14.80 -7.52 -0.97
CA LEU A 94 13.86 -8.04 0.02
C LEU A 94 13.88 -9.56 -0.06
N THR A 95 14.16 -10.21 1.07
CA THR A 95 14.12 -11.68 1.18
C THR A 95 12.85 -12.08 1.92
N PHE A 96 12.06 -12.96 1.31
CA PHE A 96 10.84 -13.50 1.91
C PHE A 96 11.10 -14.92 2.41
N ASP A 97 11.61 -15.03 3.64
CA ASP A 97 12.01 -16.31 4.24
C ASP A 97 10.91 -16.95 5.12
N ARG A 98 9.88 -16.17 5.47
CA ARG A 98 8.82 -16.57 6.40
C ARG A 98 7.43 -16.28 5.89
N ILE A 99 6.50 -17.11 6.31
CA ILE A 99 5.06 -16.92 6.09
C ILE A 99 4.39 -16.82 7.46
N GLU A 100 3.60 -15.78 7.66
CA GLU A 100 2.85 -15.55 8.89
C GLU A 100 1.34 -15.56 8.65
N HIS A 101 0.59 -16.00 9.67
CA HIS A 101 -0.86 -15.90 9.72
C HIS A 101 -1.29 -14.83 10.71
N TRP A 102 -1.82 -13.73 10.19
CA TRP A 102 -2.37 -12.63 10.97
C TRP A 102 -3.84 -12.88 11.28
N LYS A 103 -4.10 -13.54 12.41
CA LYS A 103 -5.45 -13.99 12.82
C LYS A 103 -6.50 -12.88 12.78
N LYS A 104 -6.19 -11.69 13.28
CA LYS A 104 -7.14 -10.56 13.34
C LYS A 104 -7.53 -10.02 11.96
N ALA A 105 -6.61 -10.08 11.01
CA ALA A 105 -6.85 -9.65 9.63
C ALA A 105 -7.35 -10.80 8.74
N HIS A 106 -7.28 -12.05 9.22
CA HIS A 106 -7.56 -13.27 8.46
C HIS A 106 -6.70 -13.39 7.19
N ILE A 107 -5.42 -12.99 7.27
CA ILE A 107 -4.49 -12.98 6.14
C ILE A 107 -3.29 -13.89 6.44
N ILE A 108 -2.86 -14.63 5.41
CA ILE A 108 -1.55 -15.26 5.37
C ILE A 108 -0.66 -14.39 4.48
N CYS A 109 0.50 -13.97 4.98
CA CYS A 109 1.42 -13.10 4.26
C CYS A 109 2.85 -13.61 4.33
N ALA A 110 3.60 -13.38 3.26
CA ALA A 110 5.04 -13.56 3.27
C ALA A 110 5.68 -12.33 3.92
N ILE A 111 6.53 -12.55 4.92
CA ILE A 111 7.23 -11.48 5.61
C ILE A 111 8.56 -11.25 4.91
N ALA A 112 8.84 -9.99 4.60
CA ALA A 112 10.10 -9.57 4.02
C ALA A 112 11.07 -9.13 5.10
N GLU A 113 12.31 -9.60 5.02
CA GLU A 113 13.46 -8.99 5.68
C GLU A 113 14.24 -8.18 4.64
N ALA A 114 14.46 -6.90 4.91
CA ALA A 114 15.25 -6.04 4.05
C ALA A 114 16.74 -6.24 4.33
N GLN A 115 17.52 -6.62 3.31
CA GLN A 115 18.94 -6.96 3.49
C GLN A 115 19.91 -5.93 2.88
N SER A 116 19.42 -4.91 2.18
CA SER A 116 20.28 -3.83 1.67
C SER A 116 20.23 -2.62 2.60
N GLU A 117 21.38 -2.13 3.07
CA GLU A 117 21.50 -0.90 3.86
C GLU A 117 20.86 0.32 3.16
N GLY A 118 20.77 0.30 1.81
CA GLY A 118 20.07 1.32 1.01
C GLY A 118 18.54 1.16 0.90
N ALA A 119 17.93 0.12 1.48
CA ALA A 119 16.49 -0.13 1.41
C ALA A 119 15.66 0.83 2.24
N ALA A 120 16.19 1.23 3.40
CA ALA A 120 15.49 2.09 4.33
C ALA A 120 15.32 3.50 3.76
N ALA A 121 16.31 4.01 3.02
CA ALA A 121 16.33 5.39 2.56
C ALA A 121 15.12 5.79 1.67
N PRO A 122 14.68 5.00 0.67
CA PRO A 122 13.48 5.34 -0.10
C PRO A 122 12.18 5.24 0.71
N VAL A 123 12.07 4.26 1.62
CA VAL A 123 10.87 4.06 2.44
C VAL A 123 10.75 5.15 3.51
N ASP A 124 11.87 5.52 4.13
CA ASP A 124 11.93 6.63 5.10
C ASP A 124 11.72 7.98 4.41
N SER A 125 12.23 8.16 3.18
CA SER A 125 11.97 9.34 2.36
C SER A 125 10.48 9.46 2.02
N LEU A 126 9.83 8.35 1.65
CA LEU A 126 8.38 8.30 1.43
C LEU A 126 7.61 8.65 2.70
N ALA A 127 7.96 8.05 3.83
CA ALA A 127 7.32 8.33 5.12
C ALA A 127 7.55 9.78 5.59
N GLY A 128 8.73 10.35 5.35
CA GLY A 128 9.05 11.74 5.65
C GLY A 128 8.31 12.73 4.77
N THR A 129 8.15 12.41 3.49
CA THR A 129 7.44 13.25 2.51
C THR A 129 5.93 13.24 2.75
N LEU A 130 5.37 12.12 3.20
CA LEU A 130 3.94 11.99 3.52
C LEU A 130 3.53 12.61 4.86
N LYS A 131 4.49 12.93 5.74
CA LYS A 131 4.24 13.58 7.04
C LYS A 131 4.24 15.12 6.97
N LYS A 132 4.59 15.71 5.82
CA LYS A 132 4.49 17.15 5.56
C LYS A 132 3.14 17.49 4.93
#